data_AF-A0A562Q0E0-F1
#
_entry.id   AF-A0A562Q0E0-F1
#
_cell.length_a   1.000
_cell.length_b   1.000
_cell.length_c   1.000
_cell.angle_alpha   90.00
_cell.angle_beta   90.00
_cell.angle_gamma   90.00
#
_symmetry.space_group_name_H-M   'P 1'
#
loop_
_entity.id
_entity.type
_entity.pdbx_description
1 polymer ?
#
loop_
_entity_poly.entity_id
_entity_poly.type
_entity_poly.pdbx_seq_one_letter_code
_entity_poly.pdbx_strand_id
1 'polypeptide(L)'
;MTGVRKAVAAALLCAAAVAGAATPEQETLDRVARMRAMPAAAVDQDAQQQRRDLDAAWRWFGNNKTAALPVLRRELAAELKKAKPNQLVLLDVGYFLRAQGEPSDRALATQALLAIDADGIVPKTQSQQLFRFVHASAPDKDVRLFPLIDKVFLRGHVTVFVPQHGYTVDETSVCIYLYGQYGELAERHLRGLLRDPAVANRALEVLMWVGSPDSVPAVAALLTTPDADTFARAVTFMLRAGGPQGREALLAFDARGLTGKAREFYLQTRQQLASMNFDTLAQQLADAPPSEKAPPPRRLDEAATRQVLATLSATYGSYEGIQPMELALSALPRQQLIDELLRIRQRSLLRISGEALTDIDTTNTLINTLRFRPN
;
A
#
# COMPACT_ATOMS: atom_id res chain seq x y z
N MET A 1 75.88 -23.22 -48.97
CA MET A 1 75.33 -22.19 -48.05
C MET A 1 73.92 -21.85 -48.50
N THR A 2 73.06 -21.51 -47.53
CA THR A 2 71.72 -20.89 -47.63
C THR A 2 70.60 -21.69 -48.32
N GLY A 3 69.52 -21.95 -47.57
CA GLY A 3 68.20 -21.87 -48.19
C GLY A 3 67.04 -22.76 -47.72
N VAL A 4 67.04 -23.41 -46.56
CA VAL A 4 65.80 -24.06 -46.07
C VAL A 4 65.76 -24.02 -44.54
N ARG A 5 64.91 -23.17 -43.95
CA ARG A 5 64.36 -23.24 -42.56
C ARG A 5 63.71 -21.91 -42.16
N LYS A 6 62.63 -21.48 -42.85
CA LYS A 6 61.72 -20.43 -42.35
C LYS A 6 60.33 -20.57 -42.99
N ALA A 7 59.57 -21.61 -42.63
CA ALA A 7 58.19 -21.73 -43.12
C ALA A 7 57.25 -22.56 -42.24
N VAL A 8 57.51 -22.73 -40.93
CA VAL A 8 56.60 -23.53 -40.06
C VAL A 8 56.23 -22.82 -38.74
N ALA A 9 56.69 -21.60 -38.47
CA ALA A 9 56.40 -20.90 -37.20
C ALA A 9 55.47 -19.68 -37.33
N ALA A 10 54.59 -19.64 -38.34
CA ALA A 10 53.70 -18.49 -38.58
C ALA A 10 52.24 -18.88 -38.89
N ALA A 11 51.77 -20.03 -38.39
CA ALA A 11 50.38 -20.47 -38.55
C ALA A 11 49.68 -20.86 -37.23
N LEU A 12 50.25 -20.49 -36.07
CA LEU A 12 49.73 -20.87 -34.74
C LEU A 12 49.47 -19.69 -33.80
N LEU A 13 49.36 -18.45 -34.31
CA LEU A 13 49.19 -17.25 -33.48
C LEU A 13 48.12 -16.26 -33.96
N CYS A 14 47.11 -16.77 -34.68
CA CYS A 14 45.88 -16.01 -34.97
C CYS A 14 44.61 -16.76 -34.52
N ALA A 15 44.70 -17.53 -33.44
CA ALA A 15 43.55 -17.82 -32.59
C ALA A 15 43.54 -16.79 -31.45
N ALA A 16 43.54 -15.50 -31.81
CA ALA A 16 43.13 -14.47 -30.88
C ALA A 16 41.65 -14.74 -30.61
N ALA A 17 41.38 -15.30 -29.43
CA ALA A 17 40.05 -15.44 -28.89
C ALA A 17 39.33 -14.10 -29.04
N VAL A 18 38.37 -14.04 -29.96
CA VAL A 18 37.30 -13.06 -29.90
C VAL A 18 36.53 -13.46 -28.66
N ALA A 19 36.98 -12.99 -27.50
CA ALA A 19 36.15 -12.89 -26.31
C ALA A 19 35.07 -11.87 -26.66
N GLY A 20 34.06 -12.33 -27.40
CA GLY A 20 32.90 -11.53 -27.75
C GLY A 20 32.29 -11.03 -26.46
N ALA A 21 32.17 -9.72 -26.31
CA ALA A 21 31.45 -9.14 -25.18
C ALA A 21 30.08 -9.85 -25.10
N ALA A 22 29.71 -10.30 -23.90
CA ALA A 22 28.45 -10.98 -23.68
C ALA A 22 27.32 -10.13 -24.26
N THR A 23 26.43 -10.74 -25.04
CA THR A 23 25.28 -10.01 -25.56
C THR A 23 24.40 -9.56 -24.39
N PRO A 24 23.60 -8.49 -24.53
CA PRO A 24 22.69 -8.08 -23.47
C PRO A 24 21.77 -9.22 -23.00
N GLU A 25 21.32 -10.08 -23.90
CA GLU A 25 20.51 -11.25 -23.56
C GLU A 25 21.27 -12.24 -22.67
N GLN A 26 22.56 -12.47 -22.96
CA GLN A 26 23.40 -13.37 -22.19
C GLN A 26 23.73 -12.80 -20.81
N GLU A 27 24.06 -11.51 -20.72
CA GLU A 27 24.26 -10.82 -19.45
C GLU A 27 22.96 -10.78 -18.61
N THR A 28 21.79 -10.70 -19.26
CA THR A 28 20.49 -10.83 -18.57
C THR A 28 20.35 -12.22 -17.94
N LEU A 29 20.63 -13.28 -18.71
CA LEU A 29 20.58 -14.66 -18.24
C LEU A 29 21.54 -14.90 -17.07
N ASP A 30 22.77 -14.40 -17.18
CA ASP A 30 23.79 -14.55 -16.13
C ASP A 30 23.39 -13.83 -14.84
N ARG A 31 22.70 -12.69 -14.94
CA ARG A 31 22.14 -11.99 -13.76
C ARG A 31 21.01 -12.78 -13.11
N VAL A 32 20.08 -13.32 -13.91
CA VAL A 32 19.00 -14.16 -13.37
C VAL A 32 19.58 -15.46 -12.76
N ALA A 33 20.60 -16.06 -13.38
CA ALA A 33 21.29 -17.22 -12.83
C ALA A 33 21.99 -16.90 -11.50
N ARG A 34 22.63 -15.73 -11.38
CA ARG A 34 23.18 -15.24 -10.12
C ARG A 34 22.10 -15.08 -9.04
N MET A 35 20.96 -14.46 -9.36
CA MET A 35 19.83 -14.36 -8.43
C MET A 35 19.37 -15.74 -7.93
N ARG A 36 19.28 -16.73 -8.82
CA ARG A 36 18.91 -18.11 -8.45
C ARG A 36 19.90 -18.74 -7.47
N ALA A 37 21.18 -18.43 -7.61
CA ALA A 37 22.26 -18.97 -6.79
C ALA A 37 22.50 -18.18 -5.49
N MET A 38 21.85 -17.02 -5.31
CA MET A 38 22.01 -16.23 -4.09
C MET A 38 21.51 -17.02 -2.87
N PRO A 39 22.33 -17.15 -1.81
CA PRO A 39 21.89 -17.76 -0.57
C PRO A 39 20.83 -16.87 0.10
N ALA A 40 20.01 -17.49 0.95
CA ALA A 40 19.21 -16.75 1.90
C ALA A 40 20.15 -15.96 2.82
N ALA A 41 20.06 -14.62 2.83
CA ALA A 41 20.82 -13.81 3.76
C ALA A 41 20.49 -14.23 5.21
N ALA A 42 21.51 -14.67 5.95
CA ALA A 42 21.38 -15.10 7.34
C ALA A 42 21.76 -14.01 8.35
N VAL A 43 22.57 -13.03 7.92
CA VAL A 43 23.04 -11.90 8.72
C VAL A 43 22.96 -10.58 7.93
N ASP A 44 22.94 -9.44 8.64
CA ASP A 44 22.71 -8.12 8.06
C ASP A 44 23.71 -7.72 6.96
N GLN A 45 24.97 -8.14 7.07
CA GLN A 45 26.00 -7.85 6.05
C GLN A 45 25.72 -8.57 4.72
N ASP A 46 25.30 -9.84 4.78
CA ASP A 46 24.91 -10.61 3.60
C ASP A 46 23.68 -9.99 2.93
N ALA A 47 22.72 -9.51 3.75
CA ALA A 47 21.52 -8.84 3.24
C ALA A 47 21.86 -7.53 2.50
N GLN A 48 22.84 -6.76 2.99
CA GLN A 48 23.29 -5.53 2.31
C GLN A 48 23.98 -5.83 0.97
N GLN A 49 24.86 -6.84 0.93
CA GLN A 49 25.53 -7.22 -0.31
C GLN A 49 24.52 -7.75 -1.33
N GLN A 50 23.61 -8.63 -0.90
CA GLN A 50 22.53 -9.14 -1.74
C GLN A 50 21.70 -7.99 -2.33
N ARG A 51 21.30 -6.99 -1.52
CA ARG A 51 20.56 -5.81 -2.01
C ARG A 51 21.34 -5.04 -3.07
N ARG A 52 22.65 -4.83 -2.88
CA ARG A 52 23.49 -4.14 -3.88
C ARG A 52 23.56 -4.91 -5.21
N ASP A 53 23.65 -6.24 -5.14
CA ASP A 53 23.69 -7.09 -6.34
C ASP A 53 22.36 -7.08 -7.10
N LEU A 54 21.24 -7.11 -6.36
CA LEU A 54 19.90 -6.96 -6.93
C LEU A 54 19.69 -5.57 -7.55
N ASP A 55 20.08 -4.50 -6.86
CA ASP A 55 20.02 -3.13 -7.38
C ASP A 55 20.87 -2.95 -8.64
N ALA A 56 22.05 -3.57 -8.68
CA ALA A 56 22.92 -3.55 -9.85
C ALA A 56 22.28 -4.29 -11.03
N ALA A 57 21.61 -5.42 -10.78
CA ALA A 57 20.87 -6.13 -11.81
C ALA A 57 19.66 -5.33 -12.31
N TRP A 58 18.89 -4.72 -11.41
CA TRP A 58 17.77 -3.83 -11.76
C TRP A 58 18.22 -2.66 -12.64
N ARG A 59 19.31 -1.98 -12.27
CA ARG A 59 19.88 -0.89 -13.06
C ARG A 59 20.30 -1.38 -14.45
N TRP A 60 20.94 -2.55 -14.52
CA TRP A 60 21.34 -3.14 -15.79
C TRP A 60 20.13 -3.49 -16.67
N PHE A 61 19.09 -4.12 -16.10
CA PHE A 61 17.85 -4.45 -16.83
C PHE A 61 17.16 -3.20 -17.35
N GLY A 62 17.10 -2.13 -16.54
CA GLY A 62 16.53 -0.84 -16.95
C GLY A 62 17.30 -0.22 -18.12
N ASN A 63 18.64 -0.24 -18.06
CA ASN A 63 19.49 0.32 -19.12
C ASN A 63 19.45 -0.49 -20.43
N ASN A 64 19.10 -1.78 -20.37
CA ASN A 64 19.08 -2.70 -21.51
C ASN A 64 17.67 -3.26 -21.78
N LYS A 65 16.63 -2.49 -21.43
CA LYS A 65 15.23 -2.93 -21.33
C LYS A 65 14.73 -3.69 -22.55
N THR A 66 15.02 -3.21 -23.76
CA THR A 66 14.57 -3.82 -25.02
C THR A 66 15.04 -5.27 -25.17
N ALA A 67 16.29 -5.55 -24.80
CA ALA A 67 16.88 -6.89 -24.87
C ALA A 67 16.55 -7.73 -23.61
N ALA A 68 16.48 -7.08 -22.45
CA ALA A 68 16.27 -7.76 -21.17
C ALA A 68 14.84 -8.29 -21.00
N LEU A 69 13.81 -7.51 -21.38
CA LEU A 69 12.41 -7.87 -21.12
C LEU A 69 12.00 -9.23 -21.71
N PRO A 70 12.28 -9.56 -22.99
CA PRO A 70 11.96 -10.87 -23.55
C PRO A 70 12.59 -12.03 -22.76
N VAL A 71 13.83 -11.85 -22.30
CA VAL A 71 14.52 -12.85 -21.47
C VAL A 71 13.87 -12.98 -20.11
N LEU A 72 13.64 -11.86 -19.41
CA LEU A 72 13.00 -11.86 -18.07
C LEU A 72 11.62 -12.50 -18.08
N ARG A 73 10.80 -12.23 -19.10
CA ARG A 73 9.48 -12.87 -19.30
C ARG A 73 9.61 -14.39 -19.44
N ARG A 74 10.51 -14.84 -20.32
CA ARG A 74 10.75 -16.27 -20.55
C ARG A 74 11.23 -16.97 -19.27
N GLU A 75 12.20 -16.38 -18.59
CA GLU A 75 12.79 -16.95 -17.39
C GLU A 75 11.78 -17.02 -16.23
N LEU A 76 10.98 -15.97 -16.03
CA LEU A 76 9.95 -15.96 -14.99
C LEU A 76 8.83 -16.97 -15.28
N ALA A 77 8.37 -17.04 -16.54
CA ALA A 77 7.39 -18.04 -16.96
C ALA A 77 7.90 -19.48 -16.82
N ALA A 78 9.20 -19.71 -17.03
CA ALA A 78 9.82 -21.01 -16.80
C ALA A 78 9.94 -21.32 -15.29
N GLU A 79 10.28 -20.32 -14.48
CA GLU A 79 10.38 -20.44 -13.02
C GLU A 79 9.04 -20.82 -12.38
N LEU A 80 7.95 -20.19 -12.83
CA LEU A 80 6.58 -20.47 -12.38
C LEU A 80 6.10 -21.90 -12.68
N LYS A 81 6.71 -22.60 -13.64
CA LYS A 81 6.36 -23.98 -13.98
C LYS A 81 7.11 -25.01 -13.14
N LYS A 82 8.09 -24.59 -12.33
CA LYS A 82 8.86 -25.51 -11.47
C LYS A 82 8.01 -25.94 -10.27
N ALA A 83 8.20 -27.18 -9.82
CA ALA A 83 7.56 -27.67 -8.59
C ALA A 83 7.97 -26.88 -7.34
N LYS A 84 9.20 -26.33 -7.34
CA LYS A 84 9.71 -25.42 -6.31
C LYS A 84 10.36 -24.21 -6.99
N PRO A 85 9.56 -23.17 -7.31
CA PRO A 85 10.09 -21.95 -7.92
C PRO A 85 11.08 -21.25 -6.99
N ASN A 86 12.12 -20.64 -7.56
CA ASN A 86 13.02 -19.78 -6.80
C ASN A 86 12.29 -18.49 -6.36
N GLN A 87 12.08 -18.36 -5.05
CA GLN A 87 11.28 -17.29 -4.46
C GLN A 87 11.87 -15.89 -4.69
N LEU A 88 13.20 -15.77 -4.72
CA LEU A 88 13.85 -14.48 -4.98
C LEU A 88 13.66 -14.05 -6.45
N VAL A 89 13.74 -14.99 -7.40
CA VAL A 89 13.44 -14.70 -8.81
C VAL A 89 11.97 -14.29 -8.98
N LEU A 90 11.03 -14.97 -8.32
CA LEU A 90 9.61 -14.58 -8.35
C LEU A 90 9.41 -13.14 -7.85
N LEU A 91 10.06 -12.79 -6.73
CA LEU A 91 10.00 -11.46 -6.15
C LEU A 91 10.64 -10.41 -7.06
N ASP A 92 11.91 -10.55 -7.38
CA ASP A 92 12.70 -9.52 -8.07
C ASP A 92 12.27 -9.33 -9.52
N VAL A 93 12.19 -10.42 -10.29
CA VAL A 93 11.83 -10.34 -11.71
C VAL A 93 10.35 -10.01 -11.85
N GLY A 94 9.49 -10.59 -11.02
CA GLY A 94 8.06 -10.25 -10.99
C GLY A 94 7.86 -8.76 -10.67
N TYR A 95 8.54 -8.24 -9.66
CA TYR A 95 8.44 -6.83 -9.31
C TYR A 95 9.03 -5.91 -10.38
N PHE A 96 10.16 -6.28 -11.00
CA PHE A 96 10.73 -5.51 -12.11
C PHE A 96 9.74 -5.42 -13.28
N LEU A 97 9.14 -6.54 -13.68
CA LEU A 97 8.12 -6.55 -14.74
C LEU A 97 6.90 -5.72 -14.36
N ARG A 98 6.50 -5.70 -13.08
CA ARG A 98 5.41 -4.84 -12.60
C ARG A 98 5.75 -3.35 -12.67
N ALA A 99 6.95 -2.97 -12.23
CA ALA A 99 7.36 -1.58 -12.07
C ALA A 99 7.89 -0.95 -13.36
N GLN A 100 8.58 -1.74 -14.19
CA GLN A 100 9.32 -1.29 -15.36
C GLN A 100 8.93 -2.03 -16.64
N GLY A 101 8.09 -3.06 -16.59
CA GLY A 101 7.64 -3.79 -17.78
C GLY A 101 6.61 -3.04 -18.63
N GLU A 102 6.02 -3.76 -19.56
CA GLU A 102 4.90 -3.30 -20.39
C GLU A 102 3.55 -3.67 -19.72
N PRO A 103 2.43 -3.04 -20.11
CA PRO A 103 1.12 -3.41 -19.57
C PRO A 103 0.76 -4.90 -19.72
N SER A 104 1.26 -5.56 -20.77
CA SER A 104 1.11 -7.00 -21.01
C SER A 104 1.82 -7.88 -19.97
N ASP A 105 2.83 -7.35 -19.26
CA ASP A 105 3.60 -8.09 -18.26
C ASP A 105 2.88 -8.22 -16.92
N ARG A 106 1.82 -7.43 -16.69
CA ARG A 106 1.10 -7.40 -15.41
C ARG A 106 0.56 -8.76 -15.00
N ALA A 107 -0.01 -9.52 -15.94
CA ALA A 107 -0.56 -10.84 -15.64
C ALA A 107 0.52 -11.81 -15.16
N LEU A 108 1.69 -11.79 -15.79
CA LEU A 108 2.82 -12.64 -15.40
C LEU A 108 3.41 -12.21 -14.05
N ALA A 109 3.53 -10.91 -13.80
CA ALA A 109 3.98 -10.38 -12.51
C ALA A 109 3.01 -10.77 -11.38
N THR A 110 1.70 -10.65 -11.60
CA THR A 110 0.69 -11.07 -10.61
C THR A 110 0.76 -12.57 -10.34
N GLN A 111 0.99 -13.41 -11.35
CA GLN A 111 1.22 -14.85 -11.15
C GLN A 111 2.46 -15.12 -10.29
N ALA A 112 3.55 -14.39 -10.53
CA ALA A 112 4.76 -14.49 -9.70
C ALA A 112 4.49 -14.11 -8.25
N LEU A 113 3.77 -13.01 -8.02
CA LEU A 113 3.41 -12.57 -6.67
C LEU A 113 2.51 -13.58 -5.95
N LEU A 114 1.52 -14.16 -6.64
CA LEU A 114 0.64 -15.19 -6.09
C LEU A 114 1.37 -16.51 -5.80
N ALA A 115 2.51 -16.76 -6.43
CA ALA A 115 3.34 -17.93 -6.22
C ALA A 115 4.40 -17.75 -5.10
N ILE A 116 4.47 -16.57 -4.48
CA ILE A 116 5.35 -16.33 -3.33
C ILE A 116 4.82 -17.09 -2.11
N ASP A 117 5.67 -17.92 -1.52
CA ASP A 117 5.41 -18.63 -0.28
C ASP A 117 5.42 -17.65 0.90
N ALA A 118 4.25 -17.48 1.52
CA ALA A 118 4.05 -16.58 2.65
C ALA A 118 4.78 -17.04 3.94
N ASP A 119 5.15 -18.32 4.04
CA ASP A 119 5.95 -18.87 5.15
C ASP A 119 7.45 -18.99 4.79
N GLY A 120 7.78 -18.71 3.53
CA GLY A 120 9.10 -18.86 2.94
C GLY A 120 10.13 -17.83 3.41
N ILE A 121 11.27 -17.82 2.71
CA ILE A 121 12.39 -16.94 3.07
C ILE A 121 12.13 -15.47 2.69
N VAL A 122 11.42 -15.22 1.59
CA VAL A 122 11.20 -13.86 1.06
C VAL A 122 10.50 -12.95 2.06
N PRO A 123 9.38 -13.35 2.71
CA PRO A 123 8.77 -12.54 3.76
C PRO A 123 9.69 -12.23 4.95
N LYS A 124 10.69 -13.08 5.23
CA LYS A 124 11.61 -12.91 6.37
C LYS A 124 12.77 -11.99 6.04
N THR A 125 13.34 -12.09 4.83
CA THR A 125 14.58 -11.37 4.46
C THR A 125 14.34 -10.19 3.52
N GLN A 126 13.24 -10.20 2.77
CA GLN A 126 12.93 -9.21 1.72
C GLN A 126 11.52 -8.60 1.87
N SER A 127 11.01 -8.50 3.09
CA SER A 127 9.67 -7.97 3.40
C SER A 127 9.40 -6.57 2.80
N GLN A 128 10.40 -5.68 2.79
CA GLN A 128 10.28 -4.33 2.23
C GLN A 128 10.09 -4.35 0.71
N GLN A 129 10.78 -5.23 0.00
CA GLN A 129 10.60 -5.37 -1.44
C GLN A 129 9.29 -6.07 -1.76
N LEU A 130 8.92 -7.08 -0.97
CA LEU A 130 7.61 -7.72 -1.09
C LEU A 130 6.48 -6.71 -0.89
N PHE A 131 6.57 -5.83 0.12
CA PHE A 131 5.62 -4.74 0.31
C PHE A 131 5.49 -3.88 -0.95
N ARG A 132 6.61 -3.43 -1.52
CA ARG A 132 6.61 -2.60 -2.74
C ARG A 132 5.99 -3.33 -3.92
N PHE A 133 6.20 -4.64 -4.03
CA PHE A 133 5.61 -5.44 -5.10
C PHE A 133 4.10 -5.59 -4.93
N VAL A 134 3.63 -5.93 -3.72
CA VAL A 134 2.20 -6.02 -3.41
C VAL A 134 1.53 -4.65 -3.62
N HIS A 135 2.12 -3.58 -3.09
CA HIS A 135 1.61 -2.22 -3.23
C HIS A 135 1.53 -1.78 -4.70
N ALA A 136 2.56 -2.02 -5.51
CA ALA A 136 2.52 -1.74 -6.94
C ALA A 136 1.45 -2.56 -7.68
N SER A 137 1.07 -3.72 -7.15
CA SER A 137 0.05 -4.61 -7.73
C SER A 137 -1.38 -4.29 -7.27
N ALA A 138 -1.52 -3.59 -6.16
CA ALA A 138 -2.80 -3.27 -5.54
C ALA A 138 -3.80 -2.51 -6.44
N PRO A 139 -3.41 -1.64 -7.39
CA PRO A 139 -4.35 -1.02 -8.35
C PRO A 139 -5.15 -2.01 -9.19
N ASP A 140 -4.65 -3.24 -9.37
CA ASP A 140 -5.36 -4.28 -10.13
C ASP A 140 -6.49 -4.93 -9.31
N LYS A 141 -6.55 -4.66 -7.99
CA LYS A 141 -7.58 -5.14 -7.06
C LYS A 141 -7.78 -6.66 -7.07
N ASP A 142 -6.71 -7.42 -7.29
CA ASP A 142 -6.75 -8.89 -7.25
C ASP A 142 -6.87 -9.40 -5.81
N VAL A 143 -8.09 -9.78 -5.42
CA VAL A 143 -8.42 -10.27 -4.06
C VAL A 143 -7.70 -11.56 -3.67
N ARG A 144 -7.14 -12.30 -4.65
CA ARG A 144 -6.34 -13.50 -4.36
C ARG A 144 -5.04 -13.18 -3.63
N LEU A 145 -4.66 -11.89 -3.54
CA LEU A 145 -3.52 -11.43 -2.75
C LEU A 145 -3.85 -11.30 -1.25
N PHE A 146 -5.12 -11.27 -0.83
CA PHE A 146 -5.46 -11.12 0.58
C PHE A 146 -4.81 -12.18 1.49
N PRO A 147 -4.77 -13.48 1.16
CA PRO A 147 -4.06 -14.47 1.99
C PRO A 147 -2.59 -14.14 2.23
N LEU A 148 -1.88 -13.64 1.22
CA LEU A 148 -0.49 -13.19 1.36
C LEU A 148 -0.41 -11.94 2.24
N ILE A 149 -1.30 -10.96 2.01
CA ILE A 149 -1.33 -9.71 2.78
C ILE A 149 -1.60 -10.00 4.26
N ASP A 150 -2.60 -10.82 4.52
CA ASP A 150 -3.06 -11.29 5.83
C ASP A 150 -1.95 -12.00 6.61
N LYS A 151 -1.21 -12.89 5.94
CA LYS A 151 -0.21 -13.74 6.57
C LYS A 151 1.08 -12.97 6.85
N VAL A 152 1.54 -12.17 5.89
CA VAL A 152 2.86 -11.51 5.97
C VAL A 152 2.78 -10.15 6.65
N PHE A 153 1.78 -9.33 6.35
CA PHE A 153 1.75 -7.93 6.79
C PHE A 153 0.76 -7.69 7.92
N LEU A 154 -0.47 -8.22 7.82
CA LEU A 154 -1.47 -8.03 8.88
C LEU A 154 -1.04 -8.75 10.17
N ARG A 155 -0.64 -10.02 10.07
CA ARG A 155 -0.16 -10.83 11.21
C ARG A 155 1.32 -10.66 11.52
N GLY A 156 2.09 -10.10 10.58
CA GLY A 156 3.52 -9.90 10.75
C GLY A 156 3.88 -8.54 11.37
N HIS A 157 5.18 -8.33 11.49
CA HIS A 157 5.80 -7.12 12.04
C HIS A 157 6.66 -6.44 10.97
N VAL A 158 6.04 -6.12 9.83
CA VAL A 158 6.75 -5.53 8.69
C VAL A 158 6.72 -4.01 8.78
N THR A 159 7.88 -3.39 8.81
CA THR A 159 8.06 -1.95 8.63
C THR A 159 8.83 -1.65 7.36
N VAL A 160 8.59 -0.49 6.77
CA VAL A 160 9.19 -0.13 5.48
C VAL A 160 9.84 1.23 5.56
N PHE A 161 11.17 1.26 5.39
CA PHE A 161 11.90 2.51 5.27
C PHE A 161 11.72 3.09 3.86
N VAL A 162 11.38 4.38 3.81
CA VAL A 162 11.21 5.17 2.58
C VAL A 162 12.31 6.24 2.56
N PRO A 163 13.46 5.97 1.90
CA PRO A 163 14.63 6.83 1.97
C PRO A 163 14.36 8.26 1.51
N GLN A 164 13.50 8.44 0.50
CA GLN A 164 13.22 9.76 -0.09
C GLN A 164 12.61 10.75 0.92
N HIS A 165 12.01 10.25 2.00
CA HIS A 165 11.33 11.05 3.01
C HIS A 165 11.95 10.93 4.40
N GLY A 166 13.02 10.13 4.57
CA GLY A 166 13.57 9.81 5.89
C GLY A 166 12.54 9.20 6.85
N TYR A 167 11.51 8.55 6.31
CA TYR A 167 10.33 8.10 7.04
C TYR A 167 10.25 6.57 7.04
N THR A 168 9.83 5.99 8.17
CA THR A 168 9.53 4.56 8.28
C THR A 168 8.03 4.38 8.39
N VAL A 169 7.46 3.65 7.43
CA VAL A 169 6.08 3.18 7.48
C VAL A 169 6.00 2.09 8.54
N ASP A 170 5.23 2.33 9.60
CA ASP A 170 4.97 1.35 10.65
C ASP A 170 4.08 0.19 10.17
N GLU A 171 3.92 -0.82 11.03
CA GLU A 171 3.18 -2.06 10.71
C GLU A 171 1.72 -1.82 10.31
N THR A 172 1.06 -0.87 10.97
CA THR A 172 -0.34 -0.53 10.70
C THR A 172 -0.45 0.30 9.43
N SER A 173 0.44 1.27 9.25
CA SER A 173 0.53 2.07 8.02
C SER A 173 0.82 1.22 6.79
N VAL A 174 1.66 0.18 6.90
CA VAL A 174 1.86 -0.81 5.85
C VAL A 174 0.54 -1.46 5.45
N CYS A 175 -0.26 -1.91 6.42
CA CYS A 175 -1.57 -2.51 6.14
C CYS A 175 -2.54 -1.50 5.50
N ILE A 176 -2.54 -0.24 5.95
CA ILE A 176 -3.37 0.82 5.35
C ILE A 176 -3.05 0.99 3.86
N TYR A 177 -1.76 1.06 3.50
CA TYR A 177 -1.32 1.16 2.11
C TYR A 177 -1.70 -0.06 1.26
N LEU A 178 -1.61 -1.27 1.82
CA LEU A 178 -1.92 -2.50 1.08
C LEU A 178 -3.42 -2.72 0.90
N TYR A 179 -4.22 -2.59 1.97
CA TYR A 179 -5.67 -2.83 1.89
C TYR A 179 -6.43 -1.66 1.26
N GLY A 180 -6.03 -0.42 1.52
CA GLY A 180 -6.88 0.72 1.16
C GLY A 180 -7.09 0.93 -0.34
N GLN A 181 -6.19 0.44 -1.20
CA GLN A 181 -6.38 0.40 -2.66
C GLN A 181 -7.57 -0.46 -3.11
N TYR A 182 -7.94 -1.47 -2.33
CA TYR A 182 -9.02 -2.39 -2.64
C TYR A 182 -10.41 -1.82 -2.27
N GLY A 183 -10.47 -0.72 -1.50
CA GLY A 183 -11.72 -0.07 -1.11
C GLY A 183 -12.69 -1.03 -0.42
N GLU A 184 -13.93 -1.09 -0.90
CA GLU A 184 -15.00 -1.94 -0.35
C GLU A 184 -14.63 -3.43 -0.28
N LEU A 185 -13.78 -3.92 -1.20
CA LEU A 185 -13.33 -5.32 -1.17
C LEU A 185 -12.47 -5.61 0.06
N ALA A 186 -11.56 -4.69 0.40
CA ALA A 186 -10.77 -4.80 1.62
C ALA A 186 -11.62 -4.59 2.87
N GLU A 187 -12.55 -3.63 2.86
CA GLU A 187 -13.46 -3.42 3.99
C GLU A 187 -14.25 -4.70 4.32
N ARG A 188 -14.85 -5.33 3.31
CA ARG A 188 -15.59 -6.59 3.48
C ARG A 188 -14.70 -7.72 4.03
N HIS A 189 -13.47 -7.81 3.54
CA HIS A 189 -12.50 -8.80 3.99
C HIS A 189 -12.09 -8.57 5.45
N LEU A 190 -11.65 -7.36 5.79
CA LEU A 190 -11.24 -6.97 7.14
C LEU A 190 -12.37 -7.12 8.15
N ARG A 191 -13.61 -6.82 7.75
CA ARG A 191 -14.80 -7.06 8.58
C ARG A 191 -14.95 -8.53 8.97
N GLY A 192 -14.63 -9.45 8.06
CA GLY A 192 -14.61 -10.89 8.36
C GLY A 192 -13.53 -11.29 9.38
N LEU A 193 -12.42 -10.54 9.43
CA LEU A 193 -11.30 -10.78 10.33
C LEU A 193 -11.49 -10.19 11.74
N LEU A 194 -12.52 -9.37 11.98
CA LEU A 194 -12.81 -8.81 13.31
C LEU A 194 -13.14 -9.87 14.38
N ARG A 195 -13.45 -11.10 13.96
CA ARG A 195 -13.69 -12.24 14.87
C ARG A 195 -12.41 -12.98 15.27
N ASP A 196 -11.30 -12.72 14.59
CA ASP A 196 -10.00 -13.32 14.88
C ASP A 196 -9.24 -12.42 15.87
N PRO A 197 -9.12 -12.79 17.16
CA PRO A 197 -8.49 -11.94 18.16
C PRO A 197 -7.02 -11.65 17.87
N ALA A 198 -6.34 -12.48 17.07
CA ALA A 198 -4.94 -12.25 16.71
C ALA A 198 -4.75 -11.05 15.78
N VAL A 199 -5.80 -10.63 15.06
CA VAL A 199 -5.72 -9.52 14.08
C VAL A 199 -6.80 -8.46 14.27
N ALA A 200 -7.81 -8.68 15.12
CA ALA A 200 -8.96 -7.80 15.29
C ALA A 200 -8.55 -6.33 15.53
N ASN A 201 -7.56 -6.09 16.38
CA ASN A 201 -7.08 -4.74 16.68
C ASN A 201 -6.46 -4.05 15.46
N ARG A 202 -5.64 -4.76 14.68
CA ARG A 202 -5.04 -4.19 13.47
C ARG A 202 -6.06 -4.03 12.34
N ALA A 203 -6.99 -4.98 12.22
CA ALA A 203 -8.11 -4.86 11.29
C ALA A 203 -9.00 -3.64 11.63
N LEU A 204 -9.29 -3.41 12.91
CA LEU A 204 -9.99 -2.20 13.37
C LEU A 204 -9.23 -0.93 13.01
N GLU A 205 -7.92 -0.88 13.28
CA GLU A 205 -7.09 0.26 12.89
C GLU A 205 -7.19 0.53 11.39
N VAL A 206 -6.96 -0.48 10.54
CA VAL A 206 -7.06 -0.31 9.09
C VAL A 206 -8.46 0.15 8.67
N LEU A 207 -9.52 -0.39 9.27
CA LEU A 207 -10.90 0.03 9.02
C LEU A 207 -11.17 1.50 9.42
N MET A 208 -10.48 2.07 10.40
CA MET A 208 -10.59 3.51 10.69
C MET A 208 -10.14 4.38 9.51
N TRP A 209 -9.24 3.86 8.67
CA TRP A 209 -8.68 4.57 7.52
C TRP A 209 -9.40 4.30 6.22
N VAL A 210 -9.90 3.07 6.02
CA VAL A 210 -10.43 2.63 4.73
C VAL A 210 -11.91 2.23 4.78
N GLY A 211 -12.46 2.07 5.98
CA GLY A 211 -13.82 1.60 6.19
C GLY A 211 -14.90 2.66 5.96
N SER A 212 -16.14 2.22 6.16
CA SER A 212 -17.37 2.96 5.95
C SER A 212 -18.43 2.52 6.97
N PRO A 213 -19.66 3.09 6.96
CA PRO A 213 -20.72 2.70 7.87
C PRO A 213 -21.13 1.23 7.70
N ASP A 214 -20.81 0.62 6.56
CA ASP A 214 -21.09 -0.80 6.29
C ASP A 214 -20.39 -1.75 7.28
N SER A 215 -19.34 -1.30 7.95
CA SER A 215 -18.67 -2.06 9.01
C SER A 215 -19.24 -1.82 10.40
N VAL A 216 -20.13 -0.84 10.60
CA VAL A 216 -20.73 -0.52 11.91
C VAL A 216 -21.37 -1.74 12.57
N PRO A 217 -22.20 -2.57 11.91
CA PRO A 217 -22.81 -3.72 12.59
C PRO A 217 -21.78 -4.71 13.16
N ALA A 218 -20.68 -4.94 12.44
CA ALA A 218 -19.63 -5.86 12.88
C ALA A 218 -18.75 -5.25 13.99
N VAL A 219 -18.43 -3.97 13.89
CA VAL A 219 -17.65 -3.26 14.93
C VAL A 219 -18.48 -3.04 16.20
N ALA A 220 -19.79 -2.84 16.08
CA ALA A 220 -20.67 -2.66 17.24
C ALA A 220 -20.71 -3.91 18.12
N ALA A 221 -20.60 -5.11 17.52
CA ALA A 221 -20.50 -6.35 18.26
C ALA A 221 -19.24 -6.43 19.15
N LEU A 222 -18.20 -5.64 18.85
CA LEU A 222 -16.99 -5.57 19.66
C LEU A 222 -17.12 -4.62 20.85
N LEU A 223 -18.18 -3.83 20.97
CA LEU A 223 -18.39 -2.95 22.13
C LEU A 223 -18.67 -3.72 23.43
N THR A 224 -19.02 -5.01 23.33
CA THR A 224 -19.25 -5.90 24.48
C THR A 224 -17.99 -6.68 24.91
N THR A 225 -16.85 -6.44 24.25
CA THR A 225 -15.58 -7.08 24.59
C THR A 225 -15.10 -6.70 25.99
N PRO A 226 -14.48 -7.64 26.75
CA PRO A 226 -13.80 -7.30 28.00
C PRO A 226 -12.44 -6.63 27.78
N ASP A 227 -11.88 -6.69 26.57
CA ASP A 227 -10.58 -6.07 26.25
C ASP A 227 -10.71 -4.56 26.04
N ALA A 228 -10.14 -3.77 26.94
CA ALA A 228 -10.25 -2.32 26.93
C ALA A 228 -9.65 -1.69 25.65
N ASP A 229 -8.61 -2.29 25.08
CA ASP A 229 -7.96 -1.78 23.87
C ASP A 229 -8.84 -2.01 22.64
N THR A 230 -9.38 -3.23 22.47
CA THR A 230 -10.36 -3.53 21.42
C THR A 230 -11.59 -2.61 21.55
N PHE A 231 -12.10 -2.40 22.77
CA PHE A 231 -13.23 -1.51 23.04
C PHE A 231 -12.93 -0.08 22.59
N ALA A 232 -11.80 0.50 23.01
CA ALA A 232 -11.42 1.86 22.65
C ALA A 232 -11.27 2.04 21.13
N ARG A 233 -10.74 1.02 20.45
CA ARG A 233 -10.62 1.00 18.98
C ARG A 233 -11.98 0.90 18.29
N ALA A 234 -12.88 0.04 18.77
CA ALA A 234 -14.23 -0.06 18.24
C ALA A 234 -14.98 1.28 18.35
N VAL A 235 -14.90 1.95 19.51
CA VAL A 235 -15.47 3.29 19.71
C VAL A 235 -14.83 4.31 18.77
N THR A 236 -13.50 4.31 18.63
CA THR A 236 -12.79 5.22 17.72
C THR A 236 -13.21 5.04 16.26
N PHE A 237 -13.40 3.80 15.81
CA PHE A 237 -13.95 3.51 14.49
C PHE A 237 -15.34 4.13 14.31
N MET A 238 -16.25 3.96 15.28
CA MET A 238 -17.60 4.52 15.19
C MET A 238 -17.60 6.04 15.01
N LEU A 239 -16.68 6.74 15.67
CA LEU A 239 -16.54 8.19 15.58
C LEU A 239 -15.94 8.65 14.24
N ARG A 240 -14.90 7.95 13.77
CA ARG A 240 -14.10 8.39 12.61
C ARG A 240 -14.63 7.91 11.27
N ALA A 241 -15.16 6.69 11.21
CA ALA A 241 -15.55 6.02 9.96
C ALA A 241 -17.01 5.54 9.96
N GLY A 242 -17.68 5.51 11.12
CA GLY A 242 -19.06 5.03 11.25
C GLY A 242 -20.15 6.02 10.81
N GLY A 243 -19.84 7.31 10.65
CA GLY A 243 -20.83 8.34 10.31
C GLY A 243 -22.00 8.41 11.31
N PRO A 244 -23.19 8.83 10.87
CA PRO A 244 -24.40 8.87 11.71
C PRO A 244 -24.74 7.50 12.34
N GLN A 245 -24.57 6.40 11.60
CA GLN A 245 -24.84 5.05 12.09
C GLN A 245 -23.92 4.67 13.26
N GLY A 246 -22.64 5.02 13.18
CA GLY A 246 -21.69 4.81 14.28
C GLY A 246 -22.06 5.62 15.52
N ARG A 247 -22.45 6.90 15.34
CA ARG A 247 -22.95 7.76 16.43
C ARG A 247 -24.18 7.14 17.09
N GLU A 248 -25.15 6.67 16.30
CA GLU A 248 -26.38 6.05 16.80
C GLU A 248 -26.11 4.74 17.53
N ALA A 249 -25.20 3.90 17.02
CA ALA A 249 -24.78 2.66 17.69
C ALA A 249 -24.16 2.95 19.07
N LEU A 250 -23.32 3.99 19.19
CA LEU A 250 -22.73 4.38 20.48
C LEU A 250 -23.76 4.97 21.45
N LEU A 251 -24.75 5.71 20.95
CA LEU A 251 -25.83 6.25 21.78
C LEU A 251 -26.78 5.15 22.29
N ALA A 252 -27.00 4.11 21.50
CA ALA A 252 -27.82 2.95 21.86
C ALA A 252 -27.09 1.93 22.76
N PHE A 253 -25.77 2.02 22.89
CA PHE A 253 -24.97 1.08 23.65
C PHE A 253 -25.21 1.17 25.17
N ASP A 254 -25.44 0.01 25.80
CA ASP A 254 -25.62 -0.09 27.26
C ASP A 254 -24.28 -0.19 27.99
N ALA A 255 -23.81 0.94 28.52
CA ALA A 255 -22.54 1.02 29.22
C ALA A 255 -22.55 0.46 30.65
N ARG A 256 -23.66 -0.08 31.17
CA ARG A 256 -23.74 -0.62 32.54
C ARG A 256 -22.77 -1.78 32.77
N GLY A 257 -22.44 -2.54 31.72
CA GLY A 257 -21.46 -3.62 31.76
C GLY A 257 -19.99 -3.17 31.72
N LEU A 258 -19.71 -1.90 31.42
CA LEU A 258 -18.33 -1.39 31.36
C LEU A 258 -17.77 -1.16 32.76
N THR A 259 -16.48 -1.44 32.93
CA THR A 259 -15.72 -1.14 34.15
C THR A 259 -14.37 -0.50 33.81
N GLY A 260 -13.73 0.13 34.80
CA GLY A 260 -12.41 0.74 34.67
C GLY A 260 -12.27 1.73 33.51
N LYS A 261 -11.13 1.68 32.82
CA LYS A 261 -10.76 2.62 31.74
C LYS A 261 -11.76 2.64 30.58
N ALA A 262 -12.36 1.50 30.22
CA ALA A 262 -13.34 1.44 29.15
C ALA A 262 -14.60 2.27 29.47
N ARG A 263 -15.05 2.24 30.73
CA ARG A 263 -16.17 3.06 31.19
C ARG A 263 -15.82 4.54 31.20
N GLU A 264 -14.66 4.90 31.73
CA GLU A 264 -14.20 6.29 31.76
C GLU A 264 -14.11 6.88 30.35
N PHE A 265 -13.48 6.14 29.43
CA PHE A 265 -13.36 6.51 28.02
C PHE A 265 -14.74 6.70 27.37
N TYR A 266 -15.66 5.74 27.53
CA TYR A 266 -17.01 5.86 26.97
C TYR A 266 -17.78 7.06 27.51
N LEU A 267 -17.70 7.35 28.82
CA LEU A 267 -18.39 8.49 29.42
C LEU A 267 -17.87 9.83 28.89
N GLN A 268 -16.57 9.96 28.65
CA GLN A 268 -15.99 11.13 28.00
C GLN A 268 -16.46 11.26 26.55
N THR A 269 -16.43 10.17 25.79
CA THR A 269 -16.90 10.15 24.39
C THR A 269 -18.38 10.48 24.29
N ARG A 270 -19.22 9.98 25.20
CA ARG A 270 -20.68 10.16 25.15
C ARG A 270 -21.09 11.64 25.18
N GLN A 271 -20.34 12.49 25.88
CA GLN A 271 -20.58 13.93 25.90
C GLN A 271 -20.37 14.56 24.51
N GLN A 272 -19.38 14.07 23.76
CA GLN A 272 -19.05 14.56 22.41
C GLN A 272 -20.07 14.10 21.36
N LEU A 273 -20.71 12.93 21.55
CA LEU A 273 -21.68 12.39 20.59
C LEU A 273 -22.87 13.33 20.34
N ALA A 274 -23.30 14.08 21.36
CA ALA A 274 -24.42 15.01 21.25
C ALA A 274 -24.10 16.21 20.34
N SER A 275 -22.82 16.62 20.27
CA SER A 275 -22.36 17.72 19.42
C SER A 275 -21.91 17.26 18.03
N MET A 276 -21.89 15.95 17.73
CA MET A 276 -21.51 15.46 16.40
C MET A 276 -22.62 15.72 15.38
N ASN A 277 -22.57 16.88 14.74
CA ASN A 277 -23.42 17.30 13.63
C ASN A 277 -22.56 17.89 12.50
N PHE A 278 -23.18 18.16 11.34
CA PHE A 278 -22.47 18.67 10.17
C PHE A 278 -21.70 19.96 10.47
N ASP A 279 -22.34 20.95 11.10
CA ASP A 279 -21.73 22.27 11.33
C ASP A 279 -20.49 22.18 12.24
N THR A 280 -20.59 21.40 13.31
CA THR A 280 -19.47 21.19 14.25
C THR A 280 -18.29 20.48 13.57
N LEU A 281 -18.57 19.45 12.78
CA LEU A 281 -17.54 18.70 12.04
C LEU A 281 -16.93 19.52 10.89
N ALA A 282 -17.76 20.30 10.18
CA ALA A 282 -17.30 21.20 9.13
C ALA A 282 -16.40 22.30 9.69
N GLN A 283 -16.69 22.81 10.89
CA GLN A 283 -15.83 23.78 11.56
C GLN A 283 -14.46 23.19 11.94
N GLN A 284 -14.40 21.93 12.37
CA GLN A 284 -13.13 21.24 12.66
C GLN A 284 -12.24 21.12 11.41
N LEU A 285 -12.83 21.04 10.21
CA LEU A 285 -12.08 21.05 8.94
C LEU A 285 -11.42 22.41 8.64
N ALA A 286 -11.84 23.50 9.30
CA ALA A 286 -11.19 24.80 9.17
C ALA A 286 -9.84 24.84 9.92
N ASP A 287 -9.69 24.00 10.96
CA ASP A 287 -8.54 24.00 11.86
C ASP A 287 -7.41 23.05 11.39
N ALA A 288 -7.65 22.26 10.33
CA ALA A 288 -6.71 21.29 9.78
C ALA A 288 -5.96 21.83 8.54
N PRO A 289 -4.63 21.63 8.47
CA PRO A 289 -3.64 22.61 8.90
C PRO A 289 -3.86 24.01 8.28
N PRO A 290 -3.71 25.06 9.08
CA PRO A 290 -3.86 26.43 8.61
C PRO A 290 -2.66 26.81 7.74
N SER A 291 -2.90 27.12 6.47
CA SER A 291 -2.10 28.20 5.89
C SER A 291 -2.57 29.45 6.63
N GLU A 292 -1.73 30.06 7.47
CA GLU A 292 -2.02 31.33 8.15
C GLU A 292 -2.42 32.46 7.19
N LYS A 293 -2.24 32.23 5.88
CA LYS A 293 -2.58 33.12 4.76
C LYS A 293 -3.78 32.62 3.94
N ALA A 294 -4.45 31.54 4.33
CA ALA A 294 -5.62 31.06 3.62
C ALA A 294 -6.75 32.08 3.76
N PRO A 295 -7.40 32.47 2.65
CA PRO A 295 -8.62 33.28 2.72
C PRO A 295 -9.70 32.51 3.50
N PRO A 296 -10.70 33.22 4.05
CA PRO A 296 -11.81 32.56 4.71
C PRO A 296 -12.49 31.55 3.75
N PRO A 297 -12.92 30.39 4.26
CA PRO A 297 -13.51 29.34 3.43
C PRO A 297 -14.75 29.89 2.73
N ARG A 298 -14.83 29.69 1.42
CA ARG A 298 -15.99 30.09 0.62
C ARG A 298 -16.84 28.88 0.22
N ARG A 299 -18.11 29.14 -0.05
CA ARG A 299 -19.00 28.14 -0.65
C ARG A 299 -18.64 27.96 -2.13
N LEU A 300 -18.30 26.73 -2.52
CA LEU A 300 -18.03 26.39 -3.92
C LEU A 300 -19.32 26.04 -4.65
N ASP A 301 -19.47 26.52 -5.88
CA ASP A 301 -20.46 25.99 -6.82
C ASP A 301 -20.01 24.61 -7.34
N GLU A 302 -20.87 23.94 -8.12
CA GLU A 302 -20.56 22.59 -8.64
C GLU A 302 -19.33 22.57 -9.55
N ALA A 303 -19.16 23.59 -10.41
CA ALA A 303 -18.07 23.65 -11.37
C ALA A 303 -16.72 23.83 -10.66
N ALA A 304 -16.65 24.77 -9.72
CA ALA A 304 -15.49 24.99 -8.87
C ALA A 304 -15.17 23.75 -8.04
N THR A 305 -16.18 23.07 -7.50
CA THR A 305 -15.98 21.82 -6.75
C THR A 305 -15.37 20.74 -7.62
N ARG A 306 -15.88 20.53 -8.84
CA ARG A 306 -15.31 19.54 -9.78
C ARG A 306 -13.87 19.87 -10.14
N GLN A 307 -13.52 21.15 -10.29
CA GLN A 307 -12.16 21.59 -10.55
C GLN A 307 -11.22 21.26 -9.37
N VAL A 308 -11.67 21.49 -8.13
CA VAL A 308 -10.91 21.13 -6.92
C VAL A 308 -10.72 19.62 -6.83
N LEU A 309 -11.78 18.83 -7.04
CA LEU A 309 -11.70 17.36 -7.04
C LEU A 309 -10.76 16.83 -8.14
N ALA A 310 -10.80 17.42 -9.33
CA ALA A 310 -9.87 17.09 -10.42
C ALA A 310 -8.42 17.41 -10.03
N THR A 311 -8.19 18.53 -9.35
CA THR A 311 -6.87 18.92 -8.83
C THR A 311 -6.39 17.91 -7.79
N LEU A 312 -7.22 17.59 -6.78
CA LEU A 312 -6.92 16.54 -5.79
C LEU A 312 -6.59 15.22 -6.49
N SER A 313 -7.39 14.78 -7.46
CA SER A 313 -7.11 13.53 -8.18
C SER A 313 -5.76 13.59 -8.91
N ALA A 314 -5.46 14.70 -9.60
CA ALA A 314 -4.19 14.87 -10.32
C ALA A 314 -2.97 14.89 -9.37
N THR A 315 -3.10 15.47 -8.18
CA THR A 315 -2.04 15.57 -7.16
C THR A 315 -2.00 14.39 -6.19
N TYR A 316 -2.69 13.28 -6.50
CA TYR A 316 -2.78 12.10 -5.62
C TYR A 316 -3.33 12.45 -4.21
N GLY A 317 -4.31 13.34 -4.18
CA GLY A 317 -5.06 13.81 -3.01
C GLY A 317 -4.29 14.72 -2.07
N SER A 318 -3.21 15.36 -2.53
CA SER A 318 -2.55 16.43 -1.76
C SER A 318 -3.50 17.62 -1.59
N TYR A 319 -3.71 18.05 -0.34
CA TYR A 319 -4.49 19.25 0.00
C TYR A 319 -3.69 20.56 -0.07
N GLU A 320 -2.50 20.56 -0.68
CA GLU A 320 -1.72 21.78 -0.87
C GLU A 320 -2.55 22.86 -1.60
N GLY A 321 -2.81 23.98 -0.91
CA GLY A 321 -3.61 25.08 -1.44
C GLY A 321 -5.13 24.80 -1.54
N ILE A 322 -5.62 23.70 -0.98
CA ILE A 322 -7.04 23.30 -1.01
C ILE A 322 -7.58 23.26 0.41
N GLN A 323 -8.63 24.04 0.68
CA GLN A 323 -9.25 24.08 1.99
C GLN A 323 -10.38 23.03 2.10
N PRO A 324 -10.26 22.00 2.98
CA PRO A 324 -11.24 20.91 3.06
C PRO A 324 -12.66 21.39 3.39
N MET A 325 -12.78 22.45 4.20
CA MET A 325 -14.07 23.04 4.55
C MET A 325 -14.84 23.57 3.32
N GLU A 326 -14.15 24.08 2.29
CA GLU A 326 -14.81 24.56 1.07
C GLU A 326 -15.50 23.42 0.31
N LEU A 327 -14.89 22.23 0.33
CA LEU A 327 -15.50 21.01 -0.22
C LEU A 327 -16.69 20.56 0.63
N ALA A 328 -16.61 20.65 1.96
CA ALA A 328 -17.74 20.31 2.84
C ALA A 328 -18.97 21.18 2.53
N LEU A 329 -18.75 22.49 2.30
CA LEU A 329 -19.79 23.48 2.01
C LEU A 329 -20.25 23.52 0.54
N SER A 330 -19.62 22.75 -0.34
CA SER A 330 -19.89 22.69 -1.78
C SER A 330 -21.36 22.55 -2.15
N ALA A 331 -21.81 23.12 -3.27
CA ALA A 331 -23.14 22.87 -3.83
C ALA A 331 -23.33 21.45 -4.43
N LEU A 332 -22.25 20.67 -4.63
CA LEU A 332 -22.32 19.34 -5.24
C LEU A 332 -23.17 18.37 -4.39
N PRO A 333 -23.98 17.49 -5.01
CA PRO A 333 -24.76 16.49 -4.28
C PRO A 333 -23.89 15.65 -3.33
N ARG A 334 -24.34 15.47 -2.09
CA ARG A 334 -23.59 14.81 -1.02
C ARG A 334 -22.99 13.47 -1.45
N GLN A 335 -23.82 12.60 -2.04
CA GLN A 335 -23.38 11.26 -2.42
C GLN A 335 -22.31 11.30 -3.52
N GLN A 336 -22.52 12.15 -4.54
CA GLN A 336 -21.55 12.33 -5.61
C GLN A 336 -20.19 12.80 -5.06
N LEU A 337 -20.20 13.75 -4.11
CA LEU A 337 -18.97 14.22 -3.48
C LEU A 337 -18.27 13.13 -2.67
N ILE A 338 -19.01 12.34 -1.89
CA ILE A 338 -18.46 11.20 -1.14
C ILE A 338 -17.81 10.19 -2.09
N ASP A 339 -18.46 9.84 -3.19
CA ASP A 339 -17.95 8.85 -4.15
C ASP A 339 -16.64 9.31 -4.80
N GLU A 340 -16.54 10.59 -5.17
CA GLU A 340 -15.28 11.16 -5.71
C GLU A 340 -14.18 11.17 -4.66
N LEU A 341 -14.48 11.55 -3.42
CA LEU A 341 -13.50 11.55 -2.33
C LEU A 341 -13.01 10.14 -1.98
N LEU A 342 -13.88 9.12 -2.06
CA LEU A 342 -13.48 7.73 -1.88
C LEU A 342 -12.48 7.27 -2.97
N ARG A 343 -12.66 7.72 -4.21
CA ARG A 343 -11.70 7.46 -5.30
C ARG A 343 -10.39 8.21 -5.09
N ILE A 344 -10.45 9.47 -4.65
CA ILE A 344 -9.26 10.28 -4.30
C ILE A 344 -8.49 9.59 -3.18
N ARG A 345 -9.16 9.17 -2.10
CA ARG A 345 -8.55 8.42 -0.99
C ARG A 345 -7.82 7.17 -1.45
N GLN A 346 -8.47 6.35 -2.29
CA GLN A 346 -7.83 5.16 -2.88
C GLN A 346 -6.59 5.56 -3.68
N ARG A 347 -6.67 6.61 -4.49
CA ARG A 347 -5.52 7.09 -5.28
C ARG A 347 -4.38 7.64 -4.41
N SER A 348 -4.67 8.34 -3.32
CA SER A 348 -3.67 8.89 -2.40
C SER A 348 -2.78 7.84 -1.78
N LEU A 349 -3.34 6.66 -1.52
CA LEU A 349 -2.60 5.51 -1.00
C LEU A 349 -1.54 4.96 -1.98
N LEU A 350 -1.43 5.48 -3.21
CA LEU A 350 -0.32 5.17 -4.12
C LEU A 350 0.95 5.96 -3.78
N ARG A 351 0.82 7.06 -3.02
CA ARG A 351 1.95 7.85 -2.53
C ARG A 351 2.35 7.35 -1.14
N ILE A 352 3.49 6.67 -1.05
CA ILE A 352 4.01 6.15 0.22
C ILE A 352 4.82 7.25 0.93
N SER A 353 4.16 8.04 1.76
CA SER A 353 4.78 9.11 2.57
C SER A 353 3.94 9.45 3.81
N GLY A 354 4.57 10.00 4.85
CA GLY A 354 3.83 10.48 6.03
C GLY A 354 2.80 11.56 5.69
N GLU A 355 3.13 12.49 4.78
CA GLU A 355 2.19 13.50 4.27
C GLU A 355 0.95 12.87 3.62
N ALA A 356 1.11 11.79 2.86
CA ALA A 356 -0.02 11.12 2.23
C ALA A 356 -1.01 10.57 3.27
N LEU A 357 -0.54 10.06 4.41
CA LEU A 357 -1.44 9.63 5.49
C LEU A 357 -2.17 10.83 6.11
N THR A 358 -1.51 11.98 6.31
CA THR A 358 -2.19 13.21 6.77
C THR A 358 -3.27 13.67 5.79
N ASP A 359 -2.99 13.64 4.49
CA ASP A 359 -3.97 13.99 3.45
C ASP A 359 -5.14 13.00 3.42
N ILE A 360 -4.87 11.69 3.56
CA ILE A 360 -5.90 10.65 3.65
C ILE A 360 -6.78 10.84 4.88
N ASP A 361 -6.19 11.21 6.03
CA ASP A 361 -6.95 11.48 7.24
C ASP A 361 -7.87 12.71 7.06
N THR A 362 -7.37 13.73 6.38
CA THR A 362 -8.17 14.90 5.98
C THR A 362 -9.34 14.49 5.07
N THR A 363 -9.08 13.65 4.06
CA THR A 363 -10.14 13.10 3.20
C THR A 363 -11.15 12.25 3.99
N ASN A 364 -10.70 11.43 4.94
CA ASN A 364 -11.58 10.61 5.78
C ASN A 364 -12.46 11.48 6.68
N THR A 365 -11.88 12.50 7.30
CA THR A 365 -12.60 13.47 8.13
C THR A 365 -13.64 14.22 7.30
N LEU A 366 -13.29 14.63 6.08
CA LEU A 366 -14.22 15.26 5.14
C LEU A 366 -15.36 14.31 4.73
N ILE A 367 -15.07 13.05 4.37
CA ILE A 367 -16.09 12.04 4.05
C ILE A 367 -17.03 11.84 5.25
N ASN A 368 -16.49 11.67 6.45
CA ASN A 368 -17.29 11.47 7.65
C ASN A 368 -18.18 12.69 7.93
N THR A 369 -17.63 13.90 7.83
CA THR A 369 -18.37 15.17 7.94
C THR A 369 -19.53 15.22 6.96
N LEU A 370 -19.27 14.92 5.68
CA LEU A 370 -20.29 14.94 4.63
C LEU A 370 -21.45 13.99 4.90
N ARG A 371 -21.23 12.86 5.60
CA ARG A 371 -22.33 11.94 5.95
C ARG A 371 -23.33 12.55 6.93
N PHE A 372 -22.96 13.57 7.70
CA PHE A 372 -23.88 14.33 8.55
C PHE A 372 -24.59 15.46 7.81
N ARG A 373 -24.19 15.77 6.56
CA ARG A 373 -24.78 16.86 5.78
C ARG A 373 -26.24 16.54 5.45
N PRO A 374 -27.17 17.49 5.68
CA PRO A 374 -28.55 17.39 5.21
C PRO A 374 -28.60 17.16 3.69
N ASN A 375 -29.62 16.43 3.23
CA ASN A 375 -29.80 16.15 1.80
C ASN A 375 -29.97 17.43 0.97
#